data_AF-A0A523TBE9-F1
#
_entry.id   AF-A0A523TBE9-F1
#
_cell.length_a   1.000
_cell.length_b   1.000
_cell.length_c   1.000
_cell.angle_alpha   90.00
_cell.angle_beta   90.00
_cell.angle_gamma   90.00
#
_symmetry.space_group_name_H-M   'P 1'
#
loop_
_entity.id
_entity.type
_entity.pdbx_description
1 polymer ?
#
loop_
_entity_poly.entity_id
_entity_poly.type
_entity_poly.pdbx_seq_one_letter_code
_entity_poly.pdbx_strand_id
1 'polypeptide(L)' 'MKEWQVTLGGALVMFIAGIGMFLWANSLEIPATFLGYNEYILVSNQYFSTSQAGALFTGFGGGLLICTLLIY' A
#
# COMPACT_ATOMS: atom_id res chain seq x y z
N MET A 1 14.19 -7.16 -23.57
CA MET A 1 14.46 -7.09 -22.12
C MET A 1 14.41 -8.49 -21.56
N LYS A 2 15.22 -8.82 -20.54
CA LYS A 2 15.15 -10.13 -19.89
C LYS A 2 13.96 -10.15 -18.92
N GLU A 3 13.27 -11.27 -18.78
CA GLU A 3 12.04 -11.40 -17.98
C GLU A 3 12.20 -10.91 -16.53
N TRP A 4 13.37 -11.17 -15.92
CA TRP A 4 13.68 -10.71 -14.56
C TRP A 4 13.65 -9.19 -14.39
N GLN A 5 13.97 -8.42 -15.44
CA GLN A 5 13.94 -6.95 -15.38
C GLN A 5 12.51 -6.43 -15.32
N VAL A 6 11.58 -7.11 -16.01
CA VAL A 6 10.16 -6.79 -15.98
C VAL A 6 9.59 -7.09 -14.60
N THR A 7 9.95 -8.24 -14.02
CA THR A 7 9.55 -8.63 -12.65
C THR A 7 10.11 -7.66 -11.61
N LEU A 8 11.39 -7.30 -11.69
CA LEU A 8 12.02 -6.32 -10.80
C LEU A 8 11.32 -4.96 -10.90
N GLY A 9 11.07 -4.48 -12.12
CA GLY A 9 10.38 -3.21 -12.36
C GLY A 9 8.95 -3.23 -11.81
N GLY A 10 8.20 -4.32 -12.02
CA GLY A 10 6.85 -4.48 -11.48
C GLY A 10 6.82 -4.51 -9.95
N ALA A 11 7.75 -5.23 -9.33
CA ALA A 11 7.89 -5.29 -7.88
C ALA A 11 8.25 -3.91 -7.28
N LEU A 12 9.12 -3.15 -7.95
CA LEU A 12 9.47 -1.78 -7.56
C LEU A 12 8.26 -0.85 -7.59
N VAL A 13 7.49 -0.88 -8.69
CA VAL A 13 6.30 -0.05 -8.85
C VAL A 13 5.25 -0.39 -7.79
N MET A 14 4.99 -1.69 -7.55
CA MET A 14 4.06 -2.12 -6.51
C MET A 14 4.51 -1.69 -5.11
N PHE A 15 5.81 -1.77 -4.80
CA PHE A 15 6.36 -1.34 -3.52
C PHE A 15 6.17 0.16 -3.29
N ILE A 16 6.55 0.99 -4.27
CA ILE A 16 6.43 2.45 -4.17
C ILE A 16 4.95 2.87 -4.10
N ALA A 17 4.09 2.26 -4.91
CA ALA A 17 2.65 2.53 -4.88
C ALA A 17 2.04 2.15 -3.53
N GLY A 18 2.45 1.03 -2.94
CA GLY A 18 2.02 0.62 -1.59
C GLY A 18 2.42 1.64 -0.52
N ILE A 19 3.66 2.12 -0.55
CA ILE A 19 4.15 3.16 0.37
C ILE A 19 3.33 4.44 0.20
N GLY A 20 3.08 4.85 -1.04
CA GLY A 20 2.28 6.03 -1.35
C GLY A 20 0.85 5.92 -0.80
N MET A 21 0.18 4.79 -1.00
CA MET A 21 -1.16 4.54 -0.46
C MET A 21 -1.17 4.54 1.08
N PHE A 22 -0.16 3.93 1.70
CA PHE A 22 -0.04 3.88 3.15
C PHE A 22 0.17 5.28 3.74
N LEU A 23 1.11 6.06 3.19
CA LEU A 23 1.37 7.43 3.62
C LEU A 23 0.16 8.34 3.36
N TRP A 24 -0.48 8.20 2.20
CA TRP A 24 -1.68 8.97 1.86
C TRP A 24 -2.82 8.67 2.85
N ALA A 25 -3.09 7.40 3.12
CA ALA A 25 -4.08 7.01 4.13
C ALA A 25 -3.76 7.65 5.48
N ASN A 26 -2.51 7.55 5.97
CA ASN A 26 -2.10 8.14 7.24
C ASN A 26 -2.07 9.68 7.26
N SER A 27 -2.01 10.34 6.09
CA SER A 27 -2.07 11.80 5.98
C SER A 27 -3.49 12.36 6.05
N LEU A 28 -4.50 11.53 5.77
CA LEU A 28 -5.89 11.92 5.96
C LEU A 28 -6.14 12.07 7.46
N GLU A 29 -6.78 13.17 7.86
CA GLU A 29 -7.21 13.37 9.23
C GLU A 29 -7.97 12.12 9.69
N ILE A 30 -7.43 11.44 10.71
CA ILE A 30 -8.03 10.23 11.26
C ILE A 30 -9.46 10.60 11.65
N PRO A 31 -10.50 9.99 11.06
CA PRO A 31 -11.87 10.27 11.46
C PRO A 31 -12.03 9.78 12.89
N ALA A 32 -11.88 10.71 13.84
CA ALA A 32 -12.05 10.48 15.25
C ALA A 32 -13.55 10.35 15.54
N THR A 33 -14.16 9.25 15.13
CA THR A 33 -15.57 8.99 15.43
C THR A 33 -15.72 7.72 16.25
N PHE A 34 -15.43 7.86 17.54
CA PHE A 34 -16.09 7.07 18.58
C PHE A 34 -17.54 7.56 18.80
N LEU A 35 -17.95 8.70 18.20
CA LEU A 35 -19.25 9.33 18.43
C LEU A 35 -19.76 10.07 17.17
N GLY A 36 -20.64 9.43 16.40
CA GLY A 36 -21.69 10.13 15.64
C GLY A 36 -21.44 10.43 14.15
N TYR A 37 -22.49 10.18 13.36
CA TYR A 37 -22.76 10.57 11.97
C TYR A 37 -22.25 9.66 10.85
N ASN A 38 -23.20 9.24 10.02
CA ASN A 38 -23.15 8.21 8.97
C ASN A 38 -22.11 8.49 7.86
N GLU A 39 -21.67 9.74 7.70
CA GLU A 39 -20.68 10.16 6.71
C GLU A 39 -19.24 9.81 7.13
N TYR A 40 -18.97 9.69 8.43
CA TYR A 40 -17.65 9.32 8.95
C TYR A 40 -17.35 7.81 8.81
N ILE A 41 -18.38 6.97 8.71
CA ILE A 41 -18.21 5.52 8.51
C ILE A 41 -17.62 5.23 7.13
N LEU A 42 -18.05 5.96 6.10
CA LEU A 42 -17.54 5.78 4.74
C LEU A 42 -16.07 6.20 4.64
N VAL A 43 -15.71 7.35 5.24
CA VAL A 43 -14.33 7.86 5.29
C VAL A 43 -13.43 6.95 6.14
N SER A 44 -13.93 6.42 7.25
CA SER A 44 -13.21 5.46 8.11
C SER A 44 -12.94 4.13 7.38
N ASN A 45 -13.93 3.58 6.67
CA ASN A 45 -13.74 2.37 5.87
C ASN A 45 -12.75 2.58 4.72
N GLN A 46 -12.81 3.74 4.06
CA GLN A 46 -11.86 4.08 3.00
C GLN A 46 -10.44 4.25 3.56
N TYR A 47 -10.27 4.92 4.70
CA TYR A 47 -8.98 5.03 5.40
C TYR A 47 -8.43 3.66 5.78
N PHE A 48 -9.25 2.80 6.38
CA PHE A 48 -8.85 1.46 6.82
C PHE A 48 -8.48 0.58 5.64
N SER A 49 -9.32 0.53 4.60
CA SER A 49 -9.05 -0.25 3.39
C SER A 49 -7.79 0.24 2.66
N THR A 50 -7.58 1.55 2.60
CA THR A 50 -6.43 2.14 1.89
C THR A 50 -5.13 1.92 2.66
N SER A 51 -5.13 2.09 3.99
CA SER A 51 -3.95 1.82 4.82
C SER A 51 -3.57 0.34 4.80
N GLN A 52 -4.56 -0.56 4.90
CA GLN A 52 -4.33 -1.99 4.83
C GLN A 52 -3.85 -2.44 3.44
N ALA A 53 -4.45 -1.92 2.37
CA ALA A 53 -3.97 -2.16 1.01
C ALA A 53 -2.53 -1.66 0.84
N GLY A 54 -2.23 -0.43 1.25
CA GLY A 54 -0.88 0.13 1.18
C GLY A 54 0.16 -0.73 1.92
N ALA A 55 -0.17 -1.21 3.12
CA ALA A 55 0.69 -2.12 3.88
C ALA A 55 0.91 -3.45 3.16
N LEU A 56 -0.14 -4.06 2.61
CA LEU A 56 -0.06 -5.33 1.87
C LEU A 56 0.74 -5.19 0.57
N PHE A 57 0.50 -4.14 -0.21
CA PHE A 57 1.25 -3.87 -1.45
C PHE A 57 2.72 -3.56 -1.18
N THR A 58 3.03 -2.84 -0.09
CA THR A 58 4.41 -2.60 0.35
C THR A 58 5.07 -3.91 0.78
N GLY A 59 4.40 -4.74 1.58
CA GLY A 59 4.93 -6.02 2.02
C GLY A 59 5.17 -6.99 0.87
N PHE A 60 4.19 -7.16 -0.02
CA PHE A 60 4.27 -8.07 -1.16
C PHE A 60 5.27 -7.58 -2.21
N GLY A 61 5.20 -6.31 -2.60
CA GLY A 61 6.15 -5.70 -3.54
C GLY A 61 7.59 -5.73 -3.02
N GLY A 62 7.79 -5.42 -1.73
CA GLY A 62 9.08 -5.50 -1.07
C GLY A 62 9.63 -6.93 -1.00
N GLY A 63 8.77 -7.91 -0.69
CA GLY A 63 9.14 -9.33 -0.72
C GLY A 63 9.58 -9.79 -2.11
N LEU A 64 8.82 -9.44 -3.15
CA LEU A 64 9.19 -9.76 -4.54
C LEU A 64 10.49 -9.07 -4.97
N LEU A 65 10.73 -7.82 -4.56
CA LEU A 65 12.00 -7.12 -4.82
C LEU A 65 13.18 -7.88 -4.21
N ILE A 66 13.08 -8.23 -2.92
CA ILE A 66 14.14 -8.96 -2.21
C ILE A 66 14.36 -10.33 -2.85
N CYS A 67 13.29 -11.08 -3.14
CA CYS A 67 13.41 -12.37 -3.82
C CYS A 67 14.09 -12.25 -5.19
N THR A 68 13.75 -11.23 -5.96
CA THR A 68 14.37 -11.01 -7.28
C THR A 68 15.84 -10.62 -7.15
N LEU A 69 16.22 -9.83 -6.14
CA LEU A 69 17.61 -9.45 -5.87
C LEU A 69 18.46 -10.56 -5.27
N LEU A 70 17.86 -11.55 -4.60
CA LEU A 70 18.59 -12.68 -4.02
C LEU A 70 18.84 -13.80 -5.05
N ILE A 71 17.97 -13.91 -6.06
CA ILE A 71 18.06 -14.96 -7.08
C ILE A 71 19.01 -14.56 -8.22
N TYR A 72 19.13 -13.27 -8.52
CA TYR A 72 19.91 -12.73 -9.63
C TYR A 72 21.06 -11.86 -9.15
#